data_AF-A0A3D2V4P3-F1
#
_entry.id   AF-A0A3D2V4P3-F1
#
_cell.length_a   1.000
_cell.length_b   1.000
_cell.length_c   1.000
_cell.angle_alpha   90.00
_cell.angle_beta   90.00
_cell.angle_gamma   90.00
#
_symmetry.space_group_name_H-M   'P 1'
#
loop_
_entity.id
_entity.type
_entity.pdbx_description
1 polymer ?
#
loop_
_entity_poly.entity_id
_entity_poly.type
_entity_poly.pdbx_seq_one_letter_code
_entity_poly.pdbx_strand_id
1 'polypeptide(L)'
;TALDTETGKERWRALRDEVTSWASPTIAVHKGQAQVIVSGTKRIRAYNLTDGEILWECGGLSANVVASPVHDNGIVVAASSYEKQAMFAIRLDGAKGNITDSENVLWDRLTRTPYVPSPLLYNGTVYFLRHYQGILSKVDLNTGEEPSGPFRLGPISNLYASPIGADNKIYFTDLRGSTLVLTHEDNPVVISFNRLNDSFAASPIAVNNQLILRGHRYLYCIEEN
;
A
#
# COMPACT_ATOMS: atom_id res chain seq x y z
N THR A 1 -17.60 4.11 -7.55
CA THR A 1 -18.81 4.82 -7.12
C THR A 1 -18.52 5.52 -5.82
N ALA A 2 -18.99 6.75 -5.66
CA ALA A 2 -19.02 7.45 -4.37
C ALA A 2 -20.47 7.51 -3.88
N LEU A 3 -20.65 7.17 -2.60
CA LEU A 3 -21.95 7.16 -1.93
C LEU A 3 -21.94 8.19 -0.81
N ASP A 4 -23.10 8.81 -0.59
CA ASP A 4 -23.37 9.62 0.57
C ASP A 4 -23.42 8.74 1.83
N THR A 5 -22.71 9.13 2.89
CA THR A 5 -22.55 8.30 4.09
C THR A 5 -23.81 8.22 4.95
N GLU A 6 -24.70 9.21 4.88
CA GLU A 6 -25.93 9.25 5.67
C GLU A 6 -27.07 8.52 4.97
N THR A 7 -27.19 8.73 3.66
CA THR A 7 -28.34 8.29 2.87
C THR A 7 -28.06 7.04 2.02
N GLY A 8 -26.79 6.69 1.82
CA GLY A 8 -26.37 5.63 0.90
C GLY A 8 -26.61 5.95 -0.58
N LYS A 9 -27.09 7.15 -0.90
CA LYS A 9 -27.37 7.56 -2.28
C LYS A 9 -26.07 7.76 -3.04
N GLU A 10 -26.09 7.40 -4.32
CA GLU A 10 -24.97 7.67 -5.21
C GLU A 10 -24.78 9.18 -5.41
N ARG A 11 -23.57 9.66 -5.13
CA ARG A 11 -23.17 11.04 -5.46
C ARG A 11 -22.63 11.09 -6.88
N TRP A 12 -21.76 10.15 -7.23
CA TRP A 12 -21.23 10.01 -8.59
C TRP A 12 -20.68 8.60 -8.83
N ARG A 13 -20.55 8.25 -10.11
CA ARG A 13 -19.96 7.00 -10.57
C ARG A 13 -19.14 7.24 -11.83
N ALA A 14 -17.85 6.90 -11.74
CA ALA A 14 -16.99 6.80 -12.90
C ALA A 14 -17.03 5.37 -13.47
N LEU A 15 -17.47 5.22 -14.71
CA LEU A 15 -17.37 3.96 -15.45
C LEU A 15 -15.96 3.80 -16.00
N ARG A 16 -15.44 2.58 -15.99
CA ARG A 16 -14.11 2.24 -16.48
C ARG A 16 -14.21 1.07 -17.45
N ASP A 17 -13.67 1.24 -18.66
CA ASP A 17 -13.46 0.14 -19.59
C ASP A 17 -12.19 -0.63 -19.20
N GLU A 18 -12.27 -1.39 -18.11
CA GLU A 18 -11.18 -2.18 -17.56
C GLU A 18 -11.74 -3.50 -17.03
N VAL A 19 -10.89 -4.53 -16.99
CA VAL A 19 -11.20 -5.75 -16.24
C VAL A 19 -11.18 -5.46 -14.72
N THR A 20 -11.30 -6.50 -13.90
CA THR A 20 -11.33 -6.37 -12.44
C THR A 20 -9.99 -5.90 -11.87
N SER A 21 -10.07 -4.98 -10.90
CA SER A 21 -9.01 -4.64 -9.94
C SER A 21 -9.54 -4.88 -8.52
N TRP A 22 -8.66 -5.30 -7.61
CA TRP A 22 -8.98 -5.59 -6.20
C TRP A 22 -8.42 -4.56 -5.22
N ALA A 23 -7.62 -3.61 -5.72
CA ALA A 23 -7.10 -2.49 -4.94
C ALA A 23 -8.24 -1.62 -4.37
N SER A 24 -8.14 -1.32 -3.08
CA SER A 24 -9.00 -0.34 -2.43
C SER A 24 -8.55 1.08 -2.78
N PRO A 25 -9.48 2.04 -3.01
CA PRO A 25 -9.11 3.43 -3.24
C PRO A 25 -8.50 4.06 -1.97
N THR A 26 -7.66 5.07 -2.16
CA THR A 26 -7.20 5.95 -1.06
C THR A 26 -7.55 7.41 -1.34
N ILE A 27 -7.70 8.22 -0.29
CA ILE A 27 -8.03 9.65 -0.39
C ILE A 27 -6.78 10.48 -0.10
N ALA A 28 -6.18 11.03 -1.15
CA ALA A 28 -5.05 11.95 -1.01
C ALA A 28 -5.53 13.40 -1.02
N VAL A 29 -5.20 14.18 0.01
CA VAL A 29 -5.43 15.63 0.02
C VAL A 29 -4.12 16.32 -0.34
N HIS A 30 -4.12 17.09 -1.43
CA HIS A 30 -2.96 17.84 -1.88
C HIS A 30 -3.35 19.28 -2.19
N LYS A 31 -2.66 20.24 -1.55
CA LYS A 31 -2.94 21.69 -1.68
C LYS A 31 -4.43 22.04 -1.53
N GLY A 32 -5.12 21.38 -0.59
CA GLY A 32 -6.55 21.59 -0.31
C GLY A 32 -7.52 20.81 -1.21
N GLN A 33 -7.04 20.15 -2.27
CA GLN A 33 -7.88 19.32 -3.15
C GLN A 33 -7.84 17.86 -2.69
N ALA A 34 -9.00 17.31 -2.32
CA ALA A 34 -9.16 15.88 -2.06
C ALA A 34 -9.29 15.11 -3.38
N GLN A 35 -8.54 14.02 -3.52
CA GLN A 35 -8.49 13.19 -4.71
C GLN A 35 -8.71 11.72 -4.32
N VAL A 36 -9.60 11.02 -5.02
CA VAL A 36 -9.75 9.57 -4.93
C VAL A 36 -8.75 8.91 -5.85
N ILE A 37 -7.75 8.26 -5.27
CA ILE A 37 -6.73 7.54 -6.01
C ILE A 37 -7.13 6.08 -6.16
N VAL A 38 -7.17 5.58 -7.39
CA VAL A 38 -7.55 4.21 -7.74
C VAL A 38 -6.46 3.59 -8.60
N SER A 39 -5.98 2.41 -8.21
CA SER A 39 -5.14 1.58 -9.08
C SER A 39 -6.00 0.60 -9.88
N GLY A 40 -6.14 0.87 -11.18
CA GLY A 40 -6.86 0.02 -12.13
C GLY A 40 -5.93 -0.73 -13.07
N THR A 41 -6.48 -1.65 -13.86
CA THR A 41 -5.73 -2.48 -14.82
C THR A 41 -5.02 -1.67 -15.89
N LYS A 42 -5.67 -0.65 -16.49
CA LYS A 42 -5.03 0.15 -17.55
C LYS A 42 -4.30 1.36 -16.96
N ARG A 43 -4.86 1.99 -15.93
CA ARG A 43 -4.30 3.21 -15.32
C ARG A 43 -4.47 3.26 -13.81
N ILE A 44 -3.50 3.90 -13.16
CA ILE A 44 -3.67 4.60 -11.89
C ILE A 44 -4.39 5.92 -12.19
N ARG A 45 -5.45 6.26 -11.46
CA ARG A 45 -6.21 7.50 -11.68
C ARG A 45 -6.45 8.24 -10.38
N ALA A 46 -6.43 9.57 -10.46
CA ALA A 46 -7.02 10.44 -9.47
C ALA A 46 -8.32 11.01 -9.98
N TYR A 47 -9.36 10.90 -9.15
CA TYR A 47 -10.63 11.57 -9.37
C TYR A 47 -10.80 12.70 -8.37
N ASN A 48 -11.40 13.81 -8.78
CA ASN A 48 -11.91 14.80 -7.84
C ASN A 48 -12.99 14.13 -6.98
N LEU A 49 -12.85 14.21 -5.65
CA LEU A 49 -13.76 13.56 -4.71
C LEU A 49 -15.20 14.09 -4.82
N THR A 50 -15.38 15.33 -5.26
CA THR A 50 -16.69 16.00 -5.28
C THR A 50 -17.58 15.50 -6.42
N ASP A 51 -17.03 15.35 -7.61
CA ASP A 51 -17.79 15.12 -8.86
C ASP A 51 -17.35 13.88 -9.65
N GLY A 52 -16.21 13.28 -9.29
CA GLY A 52 -15.66 12.13 -10.01
C GLY A 52 -14.95 12.48 -11.31
N GLU A 53 -14.62 13.75 -11.57
CA GLU A 53 -13.81 14.13 -12.74
C GLU A 53 -12.39 13.59 -12.61
N ILE A 54 -11.81 13.11 -13.71
CA ILE A 54 -10.41 12.66 -13.74
C ILE A 54 -9.49 13.89 -13.68
N LEU A 55 -8.65 13.94 -12.65
CA LEU A 55 -7.62 14.98 -12.50
C LEU A 55 -6.36 14.61 -13.27
N TRP A 56 -5.88 13.38 -13.06
CA TRP A 56 -4.72 12.82 -13.76
C TRP A 56 -4.81 11.29 -13.84
N GLU A 57 -4.07 10.73 -14.79
CA GLU A 57 -3.90 9.29 -14.93
C GLU A 57 -2.47 8.90 -15.34
N CYS A 58 -2.01 7.76 -14.81
CA CYS A 58 -0.70 7.19 -15.10
C CYS A 58 -0.85 5.73 -15.53
N GLY A 59 -0.25 5.35 -16.66
CA GLY A 59 -0.16 3.96 -17.11
C GLY A 59 0.97 3.19 -16.43
N GLY A 60 1.16 1.93 -16.85
CA GLY A 60 2.38 1.17 -16.55
C GLY A 60 2.22 0.01 -15.57
N LEU A 61 1.16 -0.02 -14.75
CA LEU A 61 0.85 -1.18 -13.91
C LEU A 61 0.50 -2.43 -14.74
N SER A 62 0.55 -3.58 -14.08
CA SER A 62 0.07 -4.88 -14.58
C SER A 62 -1.46 -4.98 -14.50
N ALA A 63 -2.04 -5.97 -15.17
CA ALA A 63 -3.43 -6.34 -14.98
C ALA A 63 -3.66 -6.91 -13.57
N ASN A 64 -4.94 -7.08 -13.21
CA ASN A 64 -5.34 -7.66 -11.92
C ASN A 64 -4.65 -6.99 -10.71
N VAL A 65 -4.74 -5.66 -10.62
CA VAL A 65 -4.07 -4.90 -9.55
C VAL A 65 -4.74 -5.17 -8.20
N VAL A 66 -3.97 -5.68 -7.23
CA VAL A 66 -4.47 -6.04 -5.89
C VAL A 66 -3.95 -5.09 -4.81
N ALA A 67 -2.65 -4.80 -4.79
CA ALA A 67 -2.06 -3.85 -3.84
C ALA A 67 -2.72 -2.48 -3.94
N SER A 68 -3.17 -1.95 -2.81
CA SER A 68 -3.80 -0.62 -2.75
C SER A 68 -2.74 0.48 -2.79
N PRO A 69 -3.00 1.61 -3.46
CA PRO A 69 -2.10 2.75 -3.45
C PRO A 69 -2.02 3.36 -2.06
N VAL A 70 -0.85 3.92 -1.74
CA VAL A 70 -0.57 4.67 -0.52
C VAL A 70 -0.07 6.05 -0.89
N HIS A 71 -0.20 7.03 0.01
CA HIS A 71 0.30 8.37 -0.24
C HIS A 71 0.82 9.02 1.03
N ASP A 72 1.79 9.91 0.86
CA ASP A 72 2.29 10.80 1.90
C ASP A 72 3.00 11.99 1.24
N ASN A 73 3.02 13.16 1.88
CA ASN A 73 3.78 14.33 1.45
C ASN A 73 3.61 14.72 -0.05
N GLY A 74 2.40 14.58 -0.58
CA GLY A 74 2.11 14.91 -1.99
C GLY A 74 2.67 13.91 -3.01
N ILE A 75 3.03 12.71 -2.58
CA ILE A 75 3.49 11.60 -3.42
C ILE A 75 2.55 10.42 -3.24
N VAL A 76 2.11 9.82 -4.34
CA VAL A 76 1.36 8.56 -4.38
C VAL A 76 2.32 7.44 -4.80
N VAL A 77 2.30 6.31 -4.08
CA VAL A 77 2.94 5.08 -4.50
C VAL A 77 1.89 4.04 -4.85
N ALA A 78 1.97 3.51 -6.06
CA ALA A 78 1.06 2.48 -6.56
C ALA A 78 1.85 1.36 -7.21
N ALA A 79 1.42 0.12 -7.04
CA ALA A 79 2.19 -1.04 -7.45
C ALA A 79 1.32 -2.23 -7.86
N SER A 80 1.95 -3.15 -8.60
CA SER A 80 1.34 -4.40 -9.04
C SER A 80 2.43 -5.41 -9.43
N SER A 81 2.07 -6.70 -9.48
CA SER A 81 3.04 -7.78 -9.73
C SER A 81 2.38 -9.05 -10.28
N TYR A 82 1.33 -8.93 -11.10
CA TYR A 82 0.63 -10.10 -11.65
C TYR A 82 1.38 -10.70 -12.85
N GLU A 83 1.13 -10.22 -14.07
CA GLU A 83 1.85 -10.68 -15.28
C GLU A 83 3.15 -9.91 -15.51
N LYS A 84 3.30 -8.73 -14.91
CA LYS A 84 4.54 -7.96 -14.88
C LYS A 84 4.70 -7.25 -13.53
N GLN A 85 5.95 -6.92 -13.20
CA GLN A 85 6.31 -6.19 -11.99
C GLN A 85 6.36 -4.70 -12.31
N ALA A 86 5.60 -3.88 -11.58
CA ALA A 86 5.61 -2.43 -11.74
C ALA A 86 5.21 -1.72 -10.45
N MET A 87 5.95 -0.67 -10.10
CA MET A 87 5.65 0.24 -9.00
C MET A 87 6.08 1.65 -9.43
N PHE A 88 5.26 2.64 -9.11
CA PHE A 88 5.50 4.04 -9.46
C PHE A 88 5.32 4.92 -8.23
N ALA A 89 6.21 5.90 -8.07
CA ALA A 89 5.96 7.06 -7.22
C ALA A 89 5.61 8.26 -8.08
N ILE A 90 4.48 8.88 -7.74
CA ILE A 90 3.85 9.94 -8.52
C ILE A 90 3.73 11.19 -7.64
N ARG A 91 4.46 12.25 -8.00
CA ARG A 91 4.32 13.58 -7.41
C ARG A 91 3.02 14.22 -7.88
N LEU A 92 2.17 14.60 -6.93
CA LEU A 92 0.87 15.21 -7.19
C LEU A 92 0.97 16.67 -7.64
N ASP A 93 2.06 17.35 -7.31
CA ASP A 93 2.21 18.75 -7.70
C ASP A 93 2.32 18.89 -9.23
N GLY A 94 1.48 19.76 -9.79
CA GLY A 94 1.36 19.96 -11.24
C GLY A 94 0.74 18.78 -12.02
N ALA A 95 0.33 17.69 -11.36
CA ALA A 95 -0.22 16.52 -12.04
C ALA A 95 -1.57 16.83 -12.70
N LYS A 96 -1.64 16.74 -14.03
CA LYS A 96 -2.87 16.97 -14.81
C LYS A 96 -2.90 16.14 -16.09
N GLY A 97 -4.04 15.51 -16.37
CA GLY A 97 -4.21 14.69 -17.58
C GLY A 97 -3.37 13.40 -17.55
N ASN A 98 -2.91 12.94 -18.71
CA ASN A 98 -2.06 11.74 -18.78
C ASN A 98 -0.61 12.09 -18.44
N ILE A 99 -0.10 11.52 -17.33
CA ILE A 99 1.22 11.79 -16.77
C ILE A 99 2.18 10.58 -16.89
N THR A 100 1.86 9.59 -17.73
CA THR A 100 2.60 8.31 -17.80
C THR A 100 4.10 8.47 -18.02
N ASP A 101 4.49 9.41 -18.87
CA ASP A 101 5.90 9.66 -19.25
C ASP A 101 6.31 11.09 -18.87
N SER A 102 5.68 11.66 -17.84
CA SER A 102 5.98 13.02 -17.37
C SER A 102 6.92 13.02 -16.16
N GLU A 103 7.44 14.20 -15.84
CA GLU A 103 8.24 14.46 -14.64
C GLU A 103 7.49 14.23 -13.30
N ASN A 104 6.17 13.99 -13.35
CA ASN A 104 5.41 13.61 -12.16
C ASN A 104 5.75 12.21 -11.69
N VAL A 105 6.21 11.32 -12.57
CA VAL A 105 6.76 10.02 -12.16
C VAL A 105 8.16 10.26 -11.61
N LEU A 106 8.29 10.26 -10.28
CA LEU A 106 9.56 10.49 -9.58
C LEU A 106 10.55 9.37 -9.83
N TRP A 107 10.04 8.15 -9.77
CA TRP A 107 10.78 6.92 -10.02
C TRP A 107 9.80 5.78 -10.29
N ASP A 108 10.29 4.78 -11.00
CA ASP A 108 9.62 3.51 -11.20
C ASP A 108 10.51 2.35 -10.75
N ARG A 109 9.87 1.23 -10.40
CA ARG A 109 10.55 -0.04 -10.11
C ARG A 109 9.86 -1.17 -10.84
N LEU A 110 10.63 -1.87 -11.67
CA LEU A 110 10.15 -3.01 -12.47
C LEU A 110 10.55 -4.37 -11.88
N THR A 111 11.07 -4.38 -10.66
CA THR A 111 11.46 -5.61 -9.96
C THR A 111 11.10 -5.55 -8.48
N ARG A 112 10.90 -6.73 -7.89
CA ARG A 112 10.58 -6.94 -6.47
C ARG A 112 9.30 -6.24 -5.99
N THR A 113 8.36 -5.96 -6.88
CA THR A 113 7.13 -5.22 -6.55
C THR A 113 6.09 -6.11 -5.84
N PRO A 114 5.18 -5.53 -5.04
CA PRO A 114 4.14 -6.25 -4.33
C PRO A 114 2.99 -6.68 -5.25
N TYR A 115 2.33 -7.79 -4.88
CA TYR A 115 1.09 -8.24 -5.50
C TYR A 115 -0.10 -8.05 -4.56
N VAL A 116 -0.18 -8.86 -3.49
CA VAL A 116 -1.34 -8.86 -2.57
C VAL A 116 -1.21 -7.84 -1.46
N PRO A 117 -0.14 -7.83 -0.64
CA PRO A 117 0.00 -6.87 0.43
C PRO A 117 0.23 -5.48 -0.14
N SER A 118 -0.54 -4.50 0.32
CA SER A 118 -0.27 -3.10 -0.02
C SER A 118 1.08 -2.67 0.56
N PRO A 119 1.83 -1.79 -0.12
CA PRO A 119 3.00 -1.14 0.48
C PRO A 119 2.63 -0.38 1.76
N LEU A 120 3.61 -0.17 2.63
CA LEU A 120 3.52 0.70 3.80
C LEU A 120 4.37 1.94 3.56
N LEU A 121 3.79 3.13 3.79
CA LEU A 121 4.53 4.36 3.98
C LEU A 121 4.72 4.62 5.47
N TYR A 122 5.95 4.82 5.89
CA TYR A 122 6.28 5.12 7.27
C TYR A 122 7.50 6.04 7.32
N ASN A 123 7.31 7.26 7.83
CA ASN A 123 8.36 8.29 7.98
C ASN A 123 9.24 8.47 6.73
N GLY A 124 8.61 8.74 5.57
CA GLY A 124 9.34 8.96 4.31
C GLY A 124 9.95 7.70 3.68
N THR A 125 9.71 6.52 4.25
CA THR A 125 10.17 5.23 3.71
C THR A 125 9.01 4.42 3.17
N VAL A 126 9.20 3.77 2.01
CA VAL A 126 8.27 2.79 1.46
C VAL A 126 8.77 1.37 1.75
N TYR A 127 7.97 0.60 2.48
CA TYR A 127 8.18 -0.83 2.73
C TYR A 127 7.24 -1.66 1.88
N PHE A 128 7.77 -2.65 1.18
CA PHE A 128 6.94 -3.57 0.38
C PHE A 128 7.58 -4.93 0.25
N LEU A 129 6.73 -5.94 0.11
CA LEU A 129 7.15 -7.31 -0.08
C LEU A 129 7.27 -7.62 -1.57
N ARG A 130 8.23 -8.46 -1.96
CA ARG A 130 8.23 -9.05 -3.30
C ARG A 130 7.01 -9.96 -3.43
N HIS A 131 6.06 -9.58 -4.26
CA HIS A 131 4.82 -10.31 -4.49
C HIS A 131 4.01 -10.50 -3.18
N TYR A 132 4.13 -11.64 -2.51
CA TYR A 132 3.61 -11.92 -1.15
C TYR A 132 4.63 -12.67 -0.27
N GLN A 133 5.91 -12.62 -0.66
CA GLN A 133 6.99 -13.42 -0.11
C GLN A 133 7.74 -12.65 0.98
N GLY A 134 8.45 -13.36 1.86
CA GLY A 134 9.28 -12.78 2.93
C GLY A 134 10.58 -12.13 2.43
N ILE A 135 10.54 -11.41 1.31
CA ILE A 135 11.61 -10.59 0.78
C ILE A 135 11.12 -9.14 0.87
N LEU A 136 11.69 -8.39 1.79
CA LEU A 136 11.32 -7.01 2.08
C LEU A 136 12.24 -6.06 1.31
N SER A 137 11.62 -5.15 0.57
CA SER A 137 12.28 -3.93 0.10
C SER A 137 11.94 -2.74 0.99
N LYS A 138 12.94 -1.89 1.20
CA LYS A 138 12.87 -0.62 1.94
C LYS A 138 13.46 0.44 1.03
N VAL A 139 12.66 1.42 0.60
CA VAL A 139 13.13 2.47 -0.30
C VAL A 139 12.79 3.85 0.22
N ASP A 140 13.60 4.84 -0.14
CA ASP A 140 13.25 6.24 0.08
C ASP A 140 12.04 6.63 -0.79
N LEU A 141 11.08 7.36 -0.23
CA LEU A 141 9.86 7.77 -0.94
C LEU A 141 10.15 8.72 -2.11
N ASN A 142 11.17 9.57 -2.02
CA ASN A 142 11.47 10.60 -3.01
C ASN A 142 12.35 10.07 -4.14
N THR A 143 13.30 9.17 -3.83
CA THR A 143 14.30 8.70 -4.79
C THR A 143 14.09 7.26 -5.26
N GLY A 144 13.38 6.43 -4.48
CA GLY A 144 13.20 5.01 -4.78
C GLY A 144 14.45 4.16 -4.53
N GLU A 145 15.51 4.76 -3.98
CA GLU A 145 16.78 4.10 -3.68
C GLU A 145 16.67 3.14 -2.49
N GLU A 146 17.41 2.05 -2.56
CA GLU A 146 17.43 0.95 -1.57
C GLU A 146 18.87 0.68 -1.13
N PRO A 147 19.50 1.53 -0.30
CA PRO A 147 20.93 1.40 0.00
C PRO A 147 21.28 0.15 0.82
N SER A 148 20.35 -0.34 1.65
CA SER A 148 20.60 -1.41 2.61
C SER A 148 19.88 -2.73 2.31
N GLY A 149 19.04 -2.78 1.27
CA GLY A 149 18.17 -3.91 0.95
C GLY A 149 18.51 -4.67 -0.34
N PRO A 150 17.79 -5.76 -0.66
CA PRO A 150 16.61 -6.27 0.04
C PRO A 150 16.92 -7.14 1.26
N PHE A 151 15.97 -7.25 2.18
CA PHE A 151 16.06 -8.05 3.41
C PHE A 151 15.23 -9.33 3.33
N ARG A 152 15.68 -10.41 3.98
CA ARG A 152 14.90 -11.64 4.13
C ARG A 152 14.24 -11.66 5.50
N LEU A 153 12.93 -11.84 5.53
CA LEU A 153 12.14 -11.90 6.77
C LEU A 153 12.18 -13.27 7.47
N GLY A 154 13.11 -14.14 7.10
CA GLY A 154 13.36 -15.42 7.76
C GLY A 154 12.13 -16.34 7.84
N PRO A 155 11.58 -16.60 9.05
CA PRO A 155 10.60 -17.67 9.29
C PRO A 155 9.19 -17.41 8.73
N ILE A 156 8.86 -16.17 8.35
CA ILE A 156 7.54 -15.80 7.83
C ILE A 156 7.46 -15.91 6.31
N SER A 157 6.32 -16.38 5.81
CA SER A 157 6.06 -16.57 4.38
C SER A 157 4.57 -16.53 4.07
N ASN A 158 4.20 -16.33 2.81
CA ASN A 158 2.80 -16.18 2.38
C ASN A 158 2.10 -15.06 3.17
N LEU A 159 2.61 -13.85 3.02
CA LEU A 159 2.09 -12.65 3.66
C LEU A 159 0.98 -12.07 2.78
N TYR A 160 -0.26 -12.13 3.25
CA TYR A 160 -1.41 -11.48 2.59
C TYR A 160 -1.78 -10.18 3.30
N ALA A 161 -1.60 -10.15 4.62
CA ALA A 161 -1.68 -8.93 5.42
C ALA A 161 -0.63 -7.92 4.95
N SER A 162 -1.06 -6.67 4.76
CA SER A 162 -0.14 -5.54 4.54
C SER A 162 0.68 -5.28 5.82
N PRO A 163 1.96 -4.89 5.69
CA PRO A 163 2.72 -4.42 6.83
C PRO A 163 2.13 -3.14 7.42
N ILE A 164 2.36 -2.94 8.71
CA ILE A 164 2.05 -1.67 9.39
C ILE A 164 3.29 -1.12 10.10
N GLY A 165 3.32 0.19 10.29
CA GLY A 165 4.35 0.87 11.07
C GLY A 165 3.71 1.55 12.29
N ALA A 166 4.30 1.37 13.46
CA ALA A 166 3.89 2.00 14.70
C ALA A 166 5.07 2.00 15.68
N ASP A 167 5.19 3.03 16.52
CA ASP A 167 6.22 3.11 17.56
C ASP A 167 7.65 2.78 17.07
N ASN A 168 8.04 3.37 15.92
CA ASN A 168 9.32 3.14 15.25
C ASN A 168 9.62 1.66 14.93
N LYS A 169 8.57 0.84 14.79
CA LYS A 169 8.62 -0.59 14.49
C LYS A 169 7.77 -0.90 13.27
N ILE A 170 8.16 -1.92 12.53
CA ILE A 170 7.44 -2.45 11.37
C ILE A 170 6.97 -3.87 11.68
N TYR A 171 5.70 -4.16 11.41
CA TYR A 171 5.04 -5.42 11.76
C TYR A 171 4.63 -6.16 10.50
N PHE A 172 4.95 -7.45 10.43
CA PHE A 172 4.60 -8.35 9.33
C PHE A 172 3.88 -9.57 9.86
N THR A 173 2.64 -9.81 9.43
CA THR A 173 1.85 -10.97 9.86
C THR A 173 1.65 -11.94 8.70
N ASP A 174 2.07 -13.20 8.91
CA ASP A 174 1.94 -14.27 7.92
C ASP A 174 0.56 -14.96 8.01
N LEU A 175 0.14 -15.64 6.94
CA LEU A 175 -1.16 -16.33 6.90
C LEU A 175 -1.35 -17.36 8.02
N ARG A 176 -0.26 -17.86 8.59
CA ARG A 176 -0.28 -18.91 9.60
C ARG A 176 -0.35 -18.33 11.02
N GLY A 177 -0.35 -17.01 11.20
CA GLY A 177 -0.44 -16.34 12.51
C GLY A 177 0.88 -16.04 13.18
N SER A 178 1.99 -16.09 12.43
CA SER A 178 3.25 -15.52 12.90
C SER A 178 3.33 -14.03 12.63
N THR A 179 3.68 -13.24 13.65
CA THR A 179 3.98 -11.81 13.51
C THR A 179 5.45 -11.56 13.79
N LEU A 180 6.15 -11.01 12.80
CA LEU A 180 7.54 -10.56 12.92
C LEU A 180 7.57 -9.04 13.12
N VAL A 181 8.37 -8.57 14.07
CA VAL A 181 8.53 -7.14 14.37
C VAL A 181 9.98 -6.72 14.13
N LEU A 182 10.17 -5.68 13.33
CA LEU A 182 11.48 -5.13 12.98
C LEU A 182 11.60 -3.67 13.44
N THR A 183 12.82 -3.17 13.65
CA THR A 183 13.07 -1.73 13.84
C THR A 183 12.88 -0.96 12.53
N HIS A 184 12.45 0.30 12.64
CA HIS A 184 12.47 1.27 11.55
C HIS A 184 13.82 2.01 11.52
N GLU A 185 14.86 1.29 11.09
CA GLU A 185 16.22 1.82 10.97
C GLU A 185 16.78 1.59 9.56
N ASP A 186 17.98 2.09 9.28
CA ASP A 186 18.67 1.85 8.01
C ASP A 186 18.92 0.38 7.74
N ASN A 187 19.30 -0.37 8.77
CA ASN A 187 19.40 -1.81 8.75
C ASN A 187 18.38 -2.39 9.75
N PRO A 188 17.15 -2.70 9.32
CA PRO A 188 16.11 -3.24 10.19
C PRO A 188 16.57 -4.51 10.90
N VAL A 189 16.45 -4.55 12.22
CA VAL A 189 16.71 -5.75 13.02
C VAL A 189 15.41 -6.35 13.52
N VAL A 190 15.34 -7.67 13.57
CA VAL A 190 14.20 -8.38 14.17
C VAL A 190 14.28 -8.23 15.69
N ILE A 191 13.24 -7.65 16.29
CA ILE A 191 13.16 -7.45 17.74
C ILE A 191 12.13 -8.36 18.40
N SER A 192 11.21 -8.94 17.64
CA SER A 192 10.23 -9.87 18.17
C SER A 192 9.69 -10.81 17.09
N PHE A 193 9.36 -12.03 17.50
CA PHE A 193 8.66 -13.03 16.69
C PHE A 193 7.59 -13.70 17.55
N ASN A 194 6.34 -13.48 17.19
CA ASN A 194 5.18 -13.92 17.97
C ASN A 194 4.34 -14.89 17.15
N ARG A 195 3.64 -15.80 17.82
CA ARG A 195 2.76 -16.77 17.18
C ARG A 195 1.42 -16.81 17.90
N LEU A 196 0.36 -16.50 17.16
CA LEU A 196 -1.00 -16.78 17.57
C LEU A 196 -1.46 -18.07 16.89
N ASN A 197 -2.17 -18.92 17.63
CA ASN A 197 -2.81 -20.08 17.05
C ASN A 197 -4.09 -19.61 16.33
N ASP A 198 -3.96 -19.01 15.16
CA ASP A 198 -5.05 -18.63 14.24
C ASP A 198 -4.43 -18.35 12.85
N SER A 199 -5.25 -18.07 11.84
CA SER A 199 -4.82 -17.64 10.51
C SER A 199 -5.25 -16.22 10.20
N PHE A 200 -4.41 -15.46 9.49
CA PHE A 200 -4.57 -14.02 9.30
C PHE A 200 -4.35 -13.62 7.84
N ALA A 201 -5.41 -13.18 7.17
CA ALA A 201 -5.31 -12.50 5.88
C ALA A 201 -5.53 -10.98 5.99
N ALA A 202 -6.11 -10.53 7.11
CA ALA A 202 -6.33 -9.11 7.39
C ALA A 202 -5.06 -8.47 7.96
N SER A 203 -4.78 -7.24 7.52
CA SER A 203 -3.70 -6.43 8.09
C SER A 203 -3.97 -6.11 9.56
N PRO A 204 -2.96 -6.16 10.44
CA PRO A 204 -3.07 -5.62 11.80
C PRO A 204 -3.39 -4.13 11.77
N ILE A 205 -3.94 -3.60 12.88
CA ILE A 205 -4.16 -2.17 13.06
C ILE A 205 -3.60 -1.78 14.43
N ALA A 206 -2.76 -0.75 14.47
CA ALA A 206 -2.33 -0.13 15.72
C ALA A 206 -3.28 1.02 16.06
N VAL A 207 -3.80 1.02 17.29
CA VAL A 207 -4.65 2.09 17.85
C VAL A 207 -4.15 2.39 19.25
N ASN A 208 -3.67 3.62 19.48
CA ASN A 208 -3.02 4.00 20.74
C ASN A 208 -1.87 3.04 21.07
N ASN A 209 -1.93 2.39 22.24
CA ASN A 209 -0.98 1.38 22.72
C ASN A 209 -1.41 -0.06 22.40
N GLN A 210 -2.46 -0.25 21.59
CA GLN A 210 -3.03 -1.56 21.26
C GLN A 210 -2.73 -1.95 19.82
N LEU A 211 -2.42 -3.23 19.62
CA LEU A 211 -2.35 -3.88 18.32
C LEU A 211 -3.55 -4.83 18.18
N ILE A 212 -4.42 -4.53 17.24
CA ILE A 212 -5.61 -5.32 16.93
C ILE A 212 -5.33 -6.23 15.73
N LEU A 213 -5.60 -7.53 15.88
CA LEU A 213 -5.45 -8.51 14.79
C LEU A 213 -6.75 -9.29 14.61
N ARG A 214 -7.32 -9.24 13.40
CA ARG A 214 -8.50 -10.02 13.03
C ARG A 214 -8.08 -11.35 12.44
N GLY A 215 -8.10 -12.39 13.26
CA GLY A 215 -7.89 -13.78 12.85
C GLY A 215 -9.13 -14.38 12.19
N HIS A 216 -9.03 -15.63 11.75
CA HIS A 216 -10.17 -16.36 11.21
C HIS A 216 -11.15 -16.77 12.31
N ARG A 217 -10.65 -17.04 13.52
CA ARG A 217 -11.46 -17.48 14.66
C ARG A 217 -11.76 -16.36 15.64
N TYR A 218 -10.78 -15.48 15.89
CA TYR A 218 -10.89 -14.48 16.96
C TYR A 218 -10.46 -13.09 16.50
N LEU A 219 -10.95 -12.07 17.22
CA LEU A 219 -10.37 -10.74 17.21
C LEU A 219 -9.44 -10.61 18.42
N TYR A 220 -8.16 -10.36 18.18
CA TYR A 220 -7.13 -10.23 19.19
C TYR A 220 -6.85 -8.75 19.48
N CYS A 221 -6.62 -8.41 20.74
CA CYS A 221 -6.07 -7.14 21.18
C CYS A 221 -4.82 -7.44 22.00
N ILE A 222 -3.67 -6.95 21.53
CA ILE A 222 -2.37 -7.08 22.20
C ILE A 222 -1.97 -5.69 22.69
N GLU A 223 -1.63 -5.57 23.96
CA GLU A 223 -1.26 -4.31 24.61
C GLU A 223 -0.06 -4.58 25.52
N GLU A 224 0.85 -3.62 25.66
CA GLU A 224 1.87 -3.68 26.70
C GLU A 224 1.21 -3.42 28.07
N ASN A 225 1.46 -4.31 29.04
CA ASN A 225 1.01 -4.13 30.42
C ASN A 225 1.80 -3.02 31.12
#